data_AF-A0A454CR44-F1
#
_entry.id   AF-A0A454CR44-F1
#
_cell.length_a   1.000
_cell.length_b   1.000
_cell.length_c   1.000
_cell.angle_alpha   90.00
_cell.angle_beta   90.00
_cell.angle_gamma   90.00
#
_symmetry.space_group_name_H-M   'P 1'
#
loop_
_entity.id
_entity.type
_entity.pdbx_description
1 polymer ?
#
loop_
_entity_poly.entity_id
_entity_poly.type
_entity_poly.pdbx_seq_one_letter_code
_entity_poly.pdbx_strand_id
1 'polypeptide(L)'
;MKFTSSLGSLSTSCLPIETKQQALLELVINAYQPHERAALFQTITDYRRNQLVSIFPEHQDNSFSVLFELMDYRDLVQRYPSTLSADIALLEKVVGQCYMHWLEFWCACEIAAIKAKAPFTTSAPTSPSLPFKDSAYYGVLIERIEDAQLAVQIPSHPHAMSISDAITLSNLELFIQGEKWYEMLPLLFLSQVGKHFILLKHPDEESCPTLVASALIQDWQIHNTWLSYAPQFSNAKWHYSLPEHAEETLARLQLFTSPT
;
A
#
# COMPACT_ATOMS: atom_id res chain seq x y z
N MET A 1 2.03 -28.39 2.52
CA MET A 1 2.74 -29.24 3.51
C MET A 1 3.89 -28.50 4.20
N LYS A 2 4.95 -28.04 3.50
CA LYS A 2 6.06 -27.30 4.15
C LYS A 2 5.65 -25.94 4.77
N PHE A 3 4.84 -25.16 4.06
CA PHE A 3 4.34 -23.87 4.55
C PHE A 3 3.51 -24.01 5.83
N THR A 4 2.50 -24.89 5.82
CA THR A 4 1.65 -25.19 6.99
C THR A 4 2.46 -25.67 8.19
N SER A 5 3.44 -26.55 8.00
CA SER A 5 4.30 -27.02 9.10
C SER A 5 5.15 -25.89 9.68
N SER A 6 5.70 -25.01 8.83
CA SER A 6 6.49 -23.86 9.27
C SER A 6 5.64 -22.84 10.01
N LEU A 7 4.42 -22.56 9.52
CA LEU A 7 3.45 -21.73 10.23
C LEU A 7 3.06 -22.33 11.58
N GLY A 8 2.89 -23.66 11.64
CA GLY A 8 2.60 -24.37 12.90
C GLY A 8 3.72 -24.19 13.92
N SER A 9 4.97 -24.40 13.48
CA SER A 9 6.16 -24.17 14.31
C SER A 9 6.22 -22.73 14.80
N LEU A 10 6.03 -21.77 13.90
CA LEU A 10 6.06 -20.35 14.22
C LEU A 10 4.92 -19.95 15.17
N SER A 11 3.71 -20.51 15.02
CA SER A 11 2.58 -20.26 15.91
C SER A 11 2.89 -20.67 17.35
N THR A 12 3.58 -21.80 17.52
CA THR A 12 3.92 -22.37 18.84
C THR A 12 5.21 -21.83 19.45
N SER A 13 5.99 -21.05 18.70
CA SER A 13 7.28 -20.56 19.18
C SER A 13 7.11 -19.41 20.19
N CYS A 14 7.99 -19.38 21.19
CA CYS A 14 8.12 -18.30 22.16
C CYS A 14 9.14 -17.24 21.72
N LEU A 15 9.30 -17.04 20.40
CA LEU A 15 10.22 -16.04 19.87
C LEU A 15 9.76 -14.62 20.24
N PRO A 16 10.68 -13.65 20.38
CA PRO A 16 10.34 -12.24 20.41
C PRO A 16 9.46 -11.85 19.22
N ILE A 17 8.56 -10.88 19.42
CA ILE A 17 7.58 -10.47 18.40
C ILE A 17 8.28 -10.08 17.10
N GLU A 18 9.36 -9.31 17.18
CA GLU A 18 10.12 -8.80 16.04
C GLU A 18 10.75 -9.96 15.23
N THR A 19 11.31 -10.94 15.91
CA THR A 19 11.87 -12.15 15.27
C THR A 19 10.77 -12.97 14.61
N LYS A 20 9.60 -13.06 15.25
CA LYS A 20 8.45 -13.77 14.73
C LYS A 20 7.85 -13.07 13.50
N GLN A 21 7.78 -11.75 13.51
CA GLN A 21 7.40 -10.93 12.36
C GLN A 21 8.34 -11.21 11.19
N GLN A 22 9.65 -11.06 11.38
CA GLN A 22 10.64 -11.29 10.32
C GLN A 22 10.53 -12.70 9.72
N ALA A 23 10.44 -13.73 10.57
CA ALA A 23 10.28 -15.11 10.12
C ALA A 23 8.96 -15.34 9.35
N LEU A 24 7.87 -14.67 9.75
CA LEU A 24 6.60 -14.73 9.03
C LEU A 24 6.69 -14.07 7.65
N LEU A 25 7.29 -12.88 7.58
CA LEU A 25 7.50 -12.15 6.33
C LEU A 25 8.29 -13.00 5.34
N GLU A 26 9.45 -13.54 5.77
CA GLU A 26 10.27 -14.43 4.95
C GLU A 26 9.52 -15.68 4.50
N LEU A 27 8.74 -16.29 5.40
CA LEU A 27 7.97 -17.47 5.08
C LEU A 27 6.93 -17.20 3.98
N VAL A 28 6.20 -16.10 4.07
CA VAL A 28 5.18 -15.73 3.05
C VAL A 28 5.82 -15.30 1.74
N ILE A 29 6.88 -14.50 1.77
CA ILE A 29 7.60 -14.06 0.57
C ILE A 29 8.20 -15.25 -0.20
N ASN A 30 8.75 -16.24 0.51
CA ASN A 30 9.32 -17.43 -0.11
C ASN A 30 8.26 -18.45 -0.58
N ALA A 31 7.07 -18.42 0.00
CA ALA A 31 6.00 -19.38 -0.32
C ALA A 31 5.14 -18.97 -1.52
N TYR A 32 5.02 -17.67 -1.81
CA TYR A 32 4.09 -17.15 -2.82
C TYR A 32 4.78 -16.21 -3.80
N GLN A 33 4.51 -16.41 -5.09
CA GLN A 33 4.86 -15.43 -6.13
C GLN A 33 4.06 -14.13 -5.92
N PRO A 34 4.52 -12.98 -6.46
CA PRO A 34 3.86 -11.68 -6.24
C PRO A 34 2.35 -11.68 -6.55
N HIS A 35 1.93 -12.31 -7.66
CA HIS A 35 0.52 -12.37 -8.04
C HIS A 35 -0.31 -13.29 -7.13
N GLU A 36 0.26 -14.43 -6.70
CA GLU A 36 -0.40 -15.34 -5.75
C GLU A 36 -0.56 -14.68 -4.38
N ARG A 37 0.47 -13.95 -3.94
CA ARG A 37 0.47 -13.20 -2.69
C ARG A 37 -0.55 -12.09 -2.71
N ALA A 38 -0.63 -11.30 -3.78
CA ALA A 38 -1.65 -10.27 -3.95
C ALA A 38 -3.07 -10.87 -3.91
N ALA A 39 -3.31 -11.98 -4.61
CA ALA A 39 -4.60 -12.66 -4.59
C ALA A 39 -4.97 -13.20 -3.20
N LEU A 40 -4.01 -13.78 -2.48
CA LEU A 40 -4.17 -14.23 -1.10
C LEU A 40 -4.57 -13.07 -0.19
N PHE A 41 -3.83 -11.96 -0.26
CA PHE A 41 -4.07 -10.79 0.58
C PHE A 41 -5.41 -10.13 0.31
N GLN A 42 -5.79 -10.01 -0.96
CA GLN A 42 -7.10 -9.49 -1.35
C GLN A 42 -8.23 -10.40 -0.83
N THR A 43 -8.12 -11.71 -1.03
CA THR A 43 -9.15 -12.68 -0.61
C THR A 43 -9.43 -12.62 0.88
N ILE A 44 -8.38 -12.57 1.71
CA ILE A 44 -8.52 -12.51 3.17
C ILE A 44 -9.06 -11.13 3.59
N THR A 45 -8.59 -10.06 2.95
CA THR A 45 -9.09 -8.70 3.21
C THR A 45 -10.59 -8.60 2.94
N ASP A 46 -11.06 -9.07 1.80
CA ASP A 46 -12.48 -9.03 1.44
C ASP A 46 -13.31 -9.91 2.39
N TYR A 47 -12.81 -11.09 2.75
CA TYR A 47 -13.45 -11.95 3.74
C TYR A 47 -13.62 -11.25 5.09
N ARG A 48 -12.53 -10.64 5.62
CA ARG A 48 -12.56 -9.97 6.92
C ARG A 48 -13.33 -8.67 6.89
N ARG A 49 -13.28 -7.91 5.80
CA ARG A 49 -14.11 -6.73 5.60
C ARG A 49 -15.60 -7.09 5.67
N ASN A 50 -16.03 -8.08 4.91
CA ASN A 50 -17.43 -8.51 4.90
C ASN A 50 -17.89 -9.00 6.27
N GLN A 51 -17.02 -9.73 6.98
CA GLN A 51 -17.30 -10.17 8.34
C GLN A 51 -17.41 -9.00 9.33
N LEU A 52 -16.48 -8.05 9.30
CA LEU A 52 -16.52 -6.87 10.17
C LEU A 52 -17.74 -6.00 9.90
N VAL A 53 -18.11 -5.78 8.63
CA VAL A 53 -19.34 -5.06 8.26
C VAL A 53 -20.58 -5.82 8.73
N SER A 54 -20.58 -7.15 8.69
CA SER A 54 -21.70 -7.93 9.23
C SER A 54 -21.84 -7.82 10.75
N ILE A 55 -20.72 -7.64 11.48
CA ILE A 55 -20.72 -7.48 12.93
C ILE A 55 -21.06 -6.03 13.32
N PHE A 56 -20.58 -5.06 12.53
CA PHE A 56 -20.70 -3.62 12.76
C PHE A 56 -21.23 -2.90 11.50
N PRO A 57 -22.53 -3.06 11.15
CA PRO A 57 -23.09 -2.54 9.90
C PRO A 57 -23.00 -1.02 9.76
N GLU A 58 -23.01 -0.29 10.88
CA GLU A 58 -22.86 1.17 10.92
C GLU A 58 -21.50 1.67 10.38
N HIS A 59 -20.51 0.78 10.26
CA HIS A 59 -19.17 1.08 9.77
C HIS A 59 -18.92 0.67 8.31
N GLN A 60 -19.96 0.30 7.54
CA GLN A 60 -19.81 -0.18 6.16
C GLN A 60 -19.09 0.81 5.22
N ASP A 61 -19.28 2.11 5.46
CA ASP A 61 -18.78 3.21 4.62
C ASP A 61 -17.51 3.86 5.21
N ASN A 62 -16.99 3.31 6.31
CA ASN A 62 -15.76 3.78 6.93
C ASN A 62 -14.52 3.28 6.18
N SER A 63 -13.41 3.98 6.40
CA SER A 63 -12.10 3.54 5.90
C SER A 63 -11.69 2.19 6.50
N PHE A 64 -10.79 1.51 5.79
CA PHE A 64 -10.17 0.26 6.24
C PHE A 64 -9.42 0.43 7.56
N SER A 65 -8.77 1.58 7.78
CA SER A 65 -8.11 1.88 9.06
C SER A 65 -9.08 1.86 10.24
N VAL A 66 -10.27 2.46 10.08
CA VAL A 66 -11.29 2.43 11.13
C VAL A 66 -11.87 1.02 11.27
N LEU A 67 -12.25 0.40 10.15
CA LEU A 67 -12.96 -0.89 10.16
C LEU A 67 -12.11 -2.02 10.77
N PHE A 68 -10.83 -2.13 10.41
CA PHE A 68 -9.94 -3.19 10.89
C PHE A 68 -9.39 -2.95 12.30
N GLU A 69 -9.63 -1.76 12.88
CA GLU A 69 -9.29 -1.43 14.27
C GLU A 69 -10.49 -1.54 15.23
N LEU A 70 -11.70 -1.85 14.74
CA LEU A 70 -12.90 -2.03 15.59
C LEU A 70 -12.77 -3.19 16.58
N MET A 71 -11.93 -4.18 16.27
CA MET A 71 -11.67 -5.34 17.11
C MET A 71 -10.21 -5.75 16.97
N ASP A 72 -9.58 -6.09 18.09
CA ASP A 72 -8.25 -6.70 18.07
C ASP A 72 -8.24 -7.93 17.14
N TYR A 73 -7.27 -8.00 16.24
CA TYR A 73 -7.28 -9.00 15.19
C TYR A 73 -7.13 -10.43 15.74
N ARG A 74 -6.44 -10.61 16.87
CA ARG A 74 -6.37 -11.91 17.55
C ARG A 74 -7.74 -12.34 18.04
N ASP A 75 -8.47 -11.42 18.66
CA ASP A 75 -9.82 -11.65 19.14
C ASP A 75 -10.78 -11.95 17.98
N LEU A 76 -10.67 -11.21 16.87
CA LEU A 76 -11.47 -11.45 15.66
C LEU A 76 -11.24 -12.86 15.13
N VAL A 77 -9.99 -13.27 14.94
CA VAL A 77 -9.62 -14.60 14.43
C VAL A 77 -10.03 -15.71 15.39
N GLN A 78 -9.97 -15.47 16.71
CA GLN A 78 -10.35 -16.46 17.72
C GLN A 78 -11.87 -16.64 17.83
N ARG A 79 -12.63 -15.54 17.87
CA ARG A 79 -14.09 -15.56 18.01
C ARG A 79 -14.79 -15.95 16.71
N TYR A 80 -14.21 -15.56 15.58
CA TYR A 80 -14.72 -15.82 14.25
C TYR A 80 -13.65 -16.45 13.35
N PRO A 81 -13.33 -17.74 13.53
CA PRO A 81 -12.34 -18.43 12.71
C PRO A 81 -12.63 -18.33 11.21
N SER A 82 -11.58 -18.28 10.40
CA SER A 82 -11.72 -18.24 8.94
C SER A 82 -12.23 -19.56 8.38
N THR A 83 -13.20 -19.47 7.47
CA THR A 83 -13.74 -20.62 6.74
C THR A 83 -13.08 -20.82 5.37
N LEU A 84 -12.07 -20.02 5.01
CA LEU A 84 -11.43 -20.08 3.69
C LEU A 84 -10.60 -21.36 3.51
N SER A 85 -9.65 -21.61 4.42
CA SER A 85 -8.88 -22.85 4.47
C SER A 85 -8.15 -22.99 5.81
N ALA A 86 -7.72 -24.20 6.16
CA ALA A 86 -6.93 -24.44 7.38
C ALA A 86 -5.58 -23.71 7.36
N ASP A 87 -4.94 -23.61 6.19
CA ASP A 87 -3.67 -22.89 6.03
C ASP A 87 -3.85 -21.39 6.24
N ILE A 88 -4.94 -20.81 5.71
CA ILE A 88 -5.28 -19.39 5.91
C ILE A 88 -5.62 -19.11 7.38
N ALA A 89 -6.45 -19.95 8.00
CA ALA A 89 -6.79 -19.78 9.41
C ALA A 89 -5.53 -19.83 10.31
N LEU A 90 -4.58 -20.70 9.98
CA LEU A 90 -3.30 -20.76 10.68
C LEU A 90 -2.43 -19.52 10.42
N LEU A 91 -2.36 -19.05 9.18
CA LEU A 91 -1.66 -17.81 8.83
C LEU A 91 -2.21 -16.62 9.63
N GLU A 92 -3.52 -16.40 9.59
CA GLU A 92 -4.17 -15.31 10.32
C GLU A 92 -3.96 -15.42 11.83
N LYS A 93 -3.94 -16.64 12.38
CA LYS A 93 -3.60 -16.86 13.79
C LYS A 93 -2.18 -16.41 14.11
N VAL A 94 -1.20 -16.71 13.26
CA VAL A 94 0.18 -16.23 13.47
C VAL A 94 0.22 -14.71 13.32
N VAL A 95 -0.48 -14.13 12.34
CA VAL A 95 -0.56 -12.67 12.14
C VAL A 95 -1.13 -11.98 13.39
N GLY A 96 -2.24 -12.46 13.96
CA GLY A 96 -2.82 -11.90 15.19
C GLY A 96 -1.93 -12.07 16.44
N GLN A 97 -0.84 -12.85 16.36
CA GLN A 97 0.15 -12.90 17.43
C GLN A 97 1.19 -11.79 17.33
N CYS A 98 1.40 -11.18 16.16
CA CYS A 98 2.50 -10.27 15.91
C CYS A 98 2.17 -8.95 15.21
N TYR A 99 0.96 -8.76 14.68
CA TYR A 99 0.51 -7.51 14.06
C TYR A 99 -0.82 -7.06 14.67
N MET A 100 -1.08 -5.75 14.66
CA MET A 100 -2.34 -5.20 15.19
C MET A 100 -3.54 -5.68 14.38
N HIS A 101 -3.37 -5.72 13.05
CA HIS A 101 -4.38 -6.27 12.15
C HIS A 101 -3.79 -6.73 10.82
N TRP A 102 -4.63 -7.40 10.03
CA TRP A 102 -4.28 -7.98 8.72
C TRP A 102 -3.59 -7.01 7.76
N LEU A 103 -4.10 -5.79 7.64
CA LEU A 103 -3.62 -4.82 6.65
C LEU A 103 -2.22 -4.27 6.98
N GLU A 104 -1.85 -4.22 8.25
CA GLU A 104 -0.49 -3.87 8.68
C GLU A 104 0.49 -4.97 8.25
N PHE A 105 0.10 -6.23 8.41
CA PHE A 105 0.87 -7.37 7.94
C PHE A 105 1.04 -7.38 6.43
N TRP A 106 -0.03 -7.12 5.66
CA TRP A 106 0.04 -7.00 4.21
C TRP A 106 1.06 -5.91 3.82
N CYS A 107 0.94 -4.70 4.38
CA CYS A 107 1.88 -3.61 4.13
C CYS A 107 3.34 -4.02 4.42
N ALA A 108 3.59 -4.63 5.58
CA ALA A 108 4.91 -5.10 5.97
C ALA A 108 5.47 -6.17 5.01
N CYS A 109 4.63 -7.08 4.51
CA CYS A 109 5.00 -8.07 3.50
C CYS A 109 5.46 -7.43 2.19
N GLU A 110 4.74 -6.42 1.68
CA GLU A 110 5.13 -5.78 0.42
C GLU A 110 6.40 -4.93 0.57
N ILE A 111 6.56 -4.23 1.71
CA ILE A 111 7.81 -3.52 2.03
C ILE A 111 9.00 -4.49 2.04
N ALA A 112 8.86 -5.61 2.76
CA ALA A 112 9.91 -6.62 2.86
C ALA A 112 10.19 -7.29 1.50
N ALA A 113 9.17 -7.55 0.69
CA ALA A 113 9.34 -8.12 -0.64
C ALA A 113 10.12 -7.20 -1.58
N ILE A 114 9.90 -5.88 -1.52
CA ILE A 114 10.67 -4.91 -2.30
C ILE A 114 12.11 -4.85 -1.80
N LYS A 115 12.31 -4.69 -0.49
CA LYS A 115 13.65 -4.61 0.12
C LYS A 115 14.49 -5.87 -0.11
N ALA A 116 13.87 -7.04 -0.24
CA ALA A 116 14.57 -8.29 -0.54
C ALA A 116 15.18 -8.33 -1.96
N LYS A 117 14.67 -7.53 -2.92
CA LYS A 117 15.22 -7.46 -4.30
C LYS A 117 16.53 -6.69 -4.37
N ALA A 118 16.75 -5.76 -3.45
CA ALA A 118 17.94 -4.92 -3.36
C ALA A 118 18.75 -5.33 -2.12
N PRO A 119 19.51 -6.45 -2.17
CA PRO A 119 20.22 -6.95 -1.00
C PRO A 119 21.21 -5.89 -0.49
N PHE A 120 21.21 -5.69 0.83
CA PHE A 120 22.12 -4.81 1.53
C PHE A 120 23.57 -5.14 1.15
N THR A 121 24.23 -4.25 0.41
CA THR A 121 25.69 -4.29 0.31
C THR A 121 26.26 -3.87 1.67
N THR A 122 27.30 -4.57 2.13
CA THR A 122 27.86 -4.48 3.50
C THR A 122 28.41 -3.11 3.89
N SER A 123 28.59 -2.17 2.95
CA SER A 123 28.73 -0.76 3.29
C SER A 123 27.35 -0.12 3.28
N ALA A 124 26.81 0.23 4.45
CA ALA A 124 25.59 1.02 4.53
C ALA A 124 25.84 2.35 3.79
N PRO A 125 25.18 2.59 2.64
CA PRO A 125 25.32 3.87 1.96
C PRO A 125 24.79 4.97 2.88
N THR A 126 25.49 6.10 2.92
CA THR A 126 25.08 7.26 3.70
C THR A 126 23.72 7.74 3.18
N SER A 127 22.79 8.03 4.09
CA SER A 127 21.48 8.59 3.70
C SER A 127 21.68 9.81 2.80
N PRO A 128 20.96 9.89 1.66
CA PRO A 128 21.16 10.98 0.72
C PRO A 128 20.81 12.32 1.36
N SER A 129 21.69 13.30 1.18
CA SER A 129 21.42 14.69 1.57
C SER A 129 20.44 15.32 0.58
N LEU A 130 19.41 16.01 1.09
CA LEU A 130 18.41 16.73 0.30
C LEU A 130 18.61 18.24 0.50
N PRO A 131 19.38 18.92 -0.37
CA PRO A 131 19.65 20.35 -0.23
C PRO A 131 18.44 21.20 -0.62
N PHE A 132 18.23 22.36 0.02
CA PHE A 132 17.11 23.27 -0.31
C PHE A 132 17.21 23.97 -1.68
N LYS A 133 18.25 23.71 -2.47
CA LYS A 133 18.49 24.43 -3.74
C LYS A 133 17.82 23.70 -4.89
N ASP A 134 16.88 24.36 -5.57
CA ASP A 134 16.14 23.81 -6.72
C ASP A 134 17.05 23.22 -7.81
N SER A 135 18.23 23.81 -8.04
CA SER A 135 19.18 23.32 -9.05
C SER A 135 19.78 21.94 -8.73
N ALA A 136 19.57 21.41 -7.53
CA ALA A 136 19.95 20.05 -7.18
C ALA A 136 18.94 19.01 -7.69
N TYR A 137 17.80 19.46 -8.20
CA TYR A 137 16.69 18.61 -8.60
C TYR A 137 16.32 18.80 -10.07
N TYR A 138 15.72 17.76 -10.64
CA TYR A 138 15.17 17.78 -11.97
C TYR A 138 13.91 16.92 -12.06
N GLY A 139 12.94 17.39 -12.84
CA GLY A 139 11.70 16.68 -13.11
C GLY A 139 11.78 15.93 -14.43
N VAL A 140 11.22 14.71 -14.48
CA VAL A 140 11.10 13.91 -15.69
C VAL A 140 9.70 13.32 -15.77
N LEU A 141 9.13 13.30 -16.96
CA LEU A 141 7.91 12.55 -17.26
C LEU A 141 8.30 11.23 -17.92
N ILE A 142 7.91 10.12 -17.31
CA ILE A 142 8.14 8.77 -17.84
C ILE A 142 6.79 8.19 -18.25
N GLU A 143 6.62 7.86 -19.54
CA GLU A 143 5.35 7.33 -20.07
C GLU A 143 4.99 5.95 -19.51
N ARG A 144 6.00 5.10 -19.27
CA ARG A 144 5.84 3.73 -18.78
C ARG A 144 6.97 3.39 -17.81
N ILE A 145 6.73 3.58 -16.52
CA ILE A 145 7.74 3.32 -15.48
C ILE A 145 8.13 1.85 -15.39
N GLU A 146 7.22 0.93 -15.76
CA GLU A 146 7.46 -0.51 -15.75
C GLU A 146 8.53 -0.95 -16.76
N ASP A 147 8.74 -0.17 -17.83
CA ASP A 147 9.75 -0.44 -18.87
C ASP A 147 11.03 0.39 -18.65
N ALA A 148 11.03 1.31 -17.68
CA ALA A 148 12.12 2.26 -17.49
C ALA A 148 13.32 1.59 -16.82
N GLN A 149 14.48 1.63 -17.50
CA GLN A 149 15.76 1.17 -16.95
C GLN A 149 16.41 2.23 -16.04
N LEU A 150 15.61 2.82 -15.15
CA LEU A 150 16.05 3.86 -14.23
C LEU A 150 16.20 3.26 -12.82
N ALA A 151 17.44 3.19 -12.34
CA ALA A 151 17.75 2.84 -10.97
C ALA A 151 17.81 4.11 -10.11
N VAL A 152 17.14 4.09 -8.96
CA VAL A 152 17.08 5.20 -8.00
C VAL A 152 17.18 4.67 -6.58
N GLN A 153 17.49 5.54 -5.63
CA GLN A 153 17.34 5.29 -4.20
C GLN A 153 16.25 6.19 -3.62
N ILE A 154 15.80 5.91 -2.39
CA ILE A 154 14.87 6.79 -1.65
C ILE A 154 15.48 7.18 -0.30
N PRO A 155 15.07 8.31 0.32
CA PRO A 155 15.67 8.78 1.57
C PRO A 155 15.64 7.76 2.73
N SER A 156 14.57 6.98 2.83
CA SER A 156 14.36 5.95 3.86
C SER A 156 15.07 4.62 3.54
N HIS A 157 15.55 4.44 2.32
CA HIS A 157 16.22 3.22 1.86
C HIS A 157 17.29 3.56 0.83
N PRO A 158 18.54 3.84 1.27
CA PRO A 158 19.63 4.34 0.42
C PRO A 158 20.25 3.26 -0.49
N HIS A 159 19.48 2.26 -0.94
CA HIS A 159 19.94 1.27 -1.92
C HIS A 159 19.25 1.49 -3.26
N ALA A 160 20.02 1.31 -4.33
CA ALA A 160 19.50 1.40 -5.68
C ALA A 160 18.45 0.31 -5.94
N MET A 161 17.29 0.71 -6.46
CA MET A 161 16.21 -0.15 -6.90
C MET A 161 15.56 0.41 -8.17
N SER A 162 14.69 -0.38 -8.81
CA SER A 162 13.93 0.10 -9.97
C SER A 162 13.03 1.28 -9.58
N ILE A 163 12.77 2.20 -10.52
CA ILE A 163 11.87 3.33 -10.27
C ILE A 163 10.47 2.87 -9.82
N SER A 164 9.94 1.78 -10.38
CA SER A 164 8.66 1.19 -9.96
C SER A 164 8.69 0.69 -8.51
N ASP A 165 9.76 0.00 -8.10
CA ASP A 165 9.93 -0.44 -6.72
C ASP A 165 10.09 0.75 -5.76
N ALA A 166 10.83 1.80 -6.16
CA ALA A 166 11.04 3.00 -5.36
C ALA A 166 9.72 3.76 -5.12
N ILE A 167 8.92 3.98 -6.16
CA ILE A 167 7.60 4.63 -6.04
C ILE A 167 6.69 3.80 -5.13
N THR A 168 6.64 2.49 -5.34
CA THR A 168 5.81 1.58 -4.52
C THR A 168 6.24 1.60 -3.06
N LEU A 169 7.54 1.53 -2.79
CA LEU A 169 8.08 1.56 -1.43
C LEU A 169 7.81 2.89 -0.74
N SER A 170 7.99 4.03 -1.44
CA SER A 170 7.63 5.34 -0.89
C SER A 170 6.14 5.43 -0.54
N ASN A 171 5.24 4.93 -1.40
CA ASN A 171 3.81 4.93 -1.11
C ASN A 171 3.43 4.02 0.06
N LEU A 172 4.07 2.84 0.17
CA LEU A 172 3.89 1.92 1.29
C LEU A 172 4.32 2.56 2.61
N GLU A 173 5.51 3.18 2.66
CA GLU A 173 6.06 3.76 3.89
C GLU A 173 5.33 5.05 4.30
N LEU A 174 5.00 5.93 3.34
CA LEU A 174 4.36 7.22 3.63
C LEU A 174 2.86 7.08 3.86
N PHE A 175 2.11 6.61 2.86
CA PHE A 175 0.65 6.65 2.91
C PHE A 175 0.04 5.48 3.68
N ILE A 176 0.61 4.28 3.53
CA ILE A 176 0.00 3.08 4.11
C ILE A 176 0.50 2.84 5.53
N GLN A 177 1.82 2.83 5.74
CA GLN A 177 2.39 2.63 7.07
C GLN A 177 2.27 3.88 7.94
N GLY A 178 2.55 5.07 7.38
CA GLY A 178 2.45 6.35 8.10
C GLY A 178 1.01 6.80 8.31
N GLU A 179 0.27 6.98 7.22
CA GLU A 179 -1.09 7.58 7.25
C GLU A 179 -2.24 6.57 7.32
N LYS A 180 -1.95 5.25 7.32
CA LYS A 180 -2.96 4.18 7.39
C LYS A 180 -3.98 4.18 6.25
N TRP A 181 -3.61 4.65 5.06
CA TRP A 181 -4.46 4.62 3.86
C TRP A 181 -4.48 3.22 3.23
N TYR A 182 -4.99 2.24 3.96
CA TYR A 182 -4.95 0.83 3.55
C TYR A 182 -5.79 0.53 2.30
N GLU A 183 -6.68 1.41 1.87
CA GLU A 183 -7.40 1.36 0.59
C GLU A 183 -6.44 1.35 -0.61
N MET A 184 -5.20 1.82 -0.43
CA MET A 184 -4.18 1.77 -1.46
C MET A 184 -3.55 0.38 -1.64
N LEU A 185 -3.66 -0.54 -0.67
CA LEU A 185 -3.04 -1.87 -0.75
C LEU A 185 -3.52 -2.70 -1.97
N PRO A 186 -4.83 -2.79 -2.27
CA PRO A 186 -5.31 -3.43 -3.50
C PRO A 186 -4.85 -2.74 -4.79
N LEU A 187 -4.42 -1.48 -4.69
CA LEU A 187 -4.10 -0.60 -5.81
C LEU A 187 -2.60 -0.41 -6.02
N LEU A 188 -1.75 -1.15 -5.30
CA LEU A 188 -0.29 -1.00 -5.37
C LEU A 188 0.27 -1.13 -6.79
N PHE A 189 -0.39 -1.89 -7.67
CA PHE A 189 0.02 -2.01 -9.07
C PHE A 189 0.09 -0.65 -9.78
N LEU A 190 -0.73 0.34 -9.39
CA LEU A 190 -0.70 1.71 -9.93
C LEU A 190 0.62 2.44 -9.63
N SER A 191 1.31 2.03 -8.57
CA SER A 191 2.65 2.54 -8.22
C SER A 191 3.76 1.92 -9.06
N GLN A 192 3.45 0.85 -9.81
CA GLN A 192 4.44 0.06 -10.56
C GLN A 192 4.36 0.25 -12.06
N VAL A 193 3.26 0.80 -12.58
CA VAL A 193 2.98 0.90 -14.02
C VAL A 193 2.48 2.28 -14.43
N GLY A 194 2.58 2.55 -15.72
CA GLY A 194 1.98 3.68 -16.39
C GLY A 194 2.85 4.93 -16.37
N LYS A 195 2.18 6.07 -16.58
CA LYS A 195 2.83 7.35 -16.77
C LYS A 195 3.00 8.07 -15.45
N HIS A 196 4.23 8.44 -15.12
CA HIS A 196 4.54 9.16 -13.88
C HIS A 196 5.38 10.38 -14.15
N PHE A 197 5.04 11.49 -13.49
CA PHE A 197 5.98 12.56 -13.24
C PHE A 197 6.84 12.16 -12.04
N ILE A 198 8.16 12.29 -12.17
CA ILE A 198 9.11 12.02 -11.08
C ILE A 198 10.00 13.24 -10.87
N LEU A 199 10.29 13.53 -9.59
CA LEU A 199 11.26 14.52 -9.16
C LEU A 199 12.46 13.81 -8.55
N LEU A 200 13.63 14.04 -9.12
CA LEU A 200 14.87 13.39 -8.73
C LEU A 200 15.88 14.42 -8.22
N LYS A 201 16.62 14.08 -7.18
CA LYS A 201 17.88 14.75 -6.82
C LYS A 201 19.00 14.18 -7.68
N HIS A 202 19.84 15.05 -8.25
CA HIS A 202 21.06 14.61 -8.92
C HIS A 202 21.97 13.83 -7.96
N PRO A 203 22.64 12.76 -8.42
CA PRO A 203 23.66 12.10 -7.63
C PRO A 203 24.82 13.08 -7.40
N ASP A 204 25.15 13.32 -6.14
CA ASP A 204 26.29 14.10 -5.67
C ASP A 204 27.10 13.16 -4.79
N GLU A 205 28.08 12.48 -5.40
CA GLU A 205 28.87 11.37 -4.84
C GLU A 205 28.11 10.03 -4.67
N GLU A 206 26.79 9.99 -4.85
CA GLU A 206 26.01 8.74 -4.84
C GLU A 206 26.03 8.00 -6.20
N SER A 207 25.74 6.69 -6.18
CA SER A 207 25.76 5.84 -7.39
C SER A 207 24.54 6.01 -8.30
N CYS A 208 23.45 6.55 -7.78
CA CYS A 208 22.19 6.75 -8.49
C CYS A 208 21.44 7.97 -7.95
N PRO A 209 20.53 8.58 -8.74
CA PRO A 209 19.71 9.68 -8.26
C PRO A 209 18.78 9.24 -7.12
N THR A 210 18.39 10.20 -6.29
CA THR A 210 17.41 9.98 -5.21
C THR A 210 16.03 10.39 -5.68
N LEU A 211 15.05 9.50 -5.60
CA LEU A 211 13.65 9.82 -5.82
C LEU A 211 13.11 10.62 -4.63
N VAL A 212 12.57 11.80 -4.92
CA VAL A 212 12.08 12.75 -3.92
C VAL A 212 10.56 12.88 -3.96
N ALA A 213 9.99 12.86 -5.17
CA ALA A 213 8.54 12.86 -5.34
C ALA A 213 8.15 12.11 -6.62
N SER A 214 6.93 11.59 -6.64
CA SER A 214 6.31 11.02 -7.83
C SER A 214 4.82 11.35 -7.87
N ALA A 215 4.25 11.37 -9.06
CA ALA A 215 2.82 11.51 -9.28
C ALA A 215 2.39 10.67 -10.49
N LEU A 216 1.41 9.78 -10.30
CA LEU A 216 0.74 9.09 -11.38
C LEU A 216 -0.02 10.11 -12.23
N ILE A 217 0.25 10.11 -13.53
CA ILE A 217 -0.44 10.96 -14.50
C ILE A 217 -1.47 10.10 -15.23
N GLN A 218 -2.74 10.49 -15.09
CA GLN A 218 -3.84 9.84 -15.80
C GLN A 218 -4.34 10.76 -16.91
N ASP A 219 -4.16 10.35 -18.15
CA ASP A 219 -4.63 11.14 -19.29
C ASP A 219 -6.17 11.09 -19.41
N TRP A 220 -6.75 12.08 -20.10
CA TRP A 220 -8.20 12.20 -20.29
C TRP A 220 -8.84 10.95 -20.93
N GLN A 221 -8.10 10.23 -21.77
CA GLN A 221 -8.55 9.03 -22.45
C GLN A 221 -8.94 7.91 -21.48
N ILE A 222 -8.42 7.93 -20.24
CA ILE A 222 -8.71 6.96 -19.18
C ILE A 222 -9.48 7.59 -18.00
N HIS A 223 -10.20 8.70 -18.23
CA HIS A 223 -10.94 9.41 -17.16
C HIS A 223 -11.91 8.52 -16.37
N ASN A 224 -12.44 7.47 -16.99
CA ASN A 224 -13.32 6.50 -16.34
C ASN A 224 -12.63 5.64 -15.27
N THR A 225 -11.29 5.65 -15.19
CA THR A 225 -10.51 4.94 -14.17
C THR A 225 -9.82 5.89 -13.18
N TRP A 226 -10.14 7.19 -13.23
CA TRP A 226 -9.58 8.15 -12.28
C TRP A 226 -10.12 7.90 -10.87
N LEU A 227 -9.22 7.93 -9.88
CA LEU A 227 -9.57 7.69 -8.48
C LEU A 227 -10.58 8.72 -7.96
N SER A 228 -10.58 9.95 -8.49
CA SER A 228 -11.56 10.99 -8.14
C SER A 228 -13.01 10.63 -8.44
N TYR A 229 -13.25 9.65 -9.34
CA TYR A 229 -14.58 9.11 -9.63
C TYR A 229 -14.84 7.76 -8.96
N ALA A 230 -13.87 7.20 -8.23
CA ALA A 230 -14.07 5.92 -7.56
C ALA A 230 -15.07 6.09 -6.39
N PRO A 231 -15.94 5.09 -6.13
CA PRO A 231 -17.00 5.21 -5.11
C PRO A 231 -16.50 5.61 -3.73
N GLN A 232 -15.26 5.24 -3.37
CA GLN A 232 -14.65 5.58 -2.08
C GLN A 232 -14.38 7.09 -1.92
N PHE A 233 -14.20 7.81 -3.03
CA PHE A 233 -13.99 9.26 -3.08
C PHE A 233 -15.24 10.03 -3.51
N SER A 234 -16.37 9.34 -3.72
CA SER A 234 -17.67 9.94 -3.99
C SER A 234 -18.65 9.52 -2.89
N ASN A 235 -18.86 10.37 -1.89
CA ASN A 235 -19.85 10.13 -0.84
C ASN A 235 -21.07 11.02 -1.08
N ALA A 236 -22.29 10.50 -0.85
CA ALA A 236 -23.52 11.28 -0.91
C ALA A 236 -23.52 12.50 0.06
N LYS A 237 -22.64 12.48 1.08
CA LYS A 237 -22.40 13.59 2.00
C LYS A 237 -21.39 14.61 1.49
N TRP A 238 -20.66 14.32 0.41
CA TRP A 238 -19.76 15.30 -0.19
C TRP A 238 -20.60 16.30 -0.97
N HIS A 239 -20.56 17.54 -0.51
CA HIS A 239 -21.19 18.65 -1.20
C HIS A 239 -20.12 19.36 -2.01
N TYR A 240 -20.43 19.71 -3.26
CA TYR A 240 -19.56 20.60 -4.01
C TYR A 240 -19.40 21.89 -3.22
N SER A 241 -18.16 22.29 -2.93
CA SER A 241 -17.90 23.61 -2.32
C SER A 241 -17.96 24.69 -3.39
N LEU A 242 -19.13 24.81 -4.02
CA LEU A 242 -19.40 25.85 -5.00
C LEU A 242 -19.90 27.09 -4.27
N PRO A 243 -19.46 28.29 -4.66
CA PRO A 243 -20.16 29.52 -4.28
C PRO A 243 -21.63 29.44 -4.70
N GLU A 244 -22.57 30.00 -3.93
CA GLU A 244 -24.02 29.92 -4.24
C GLU A 244 -24.36 30.30 -5.69
N HIS A 245 -23.72 31.34 -6.23
CA HIS A 245 -23.94 31.79 -7.60
C HIS A 245 -23.48 30.77 -8.66
N ALA A 246 -22.50 29.94 -8.34
CA ALA A 246 -21.99 28.91 -9.23
C ALA A 246 -22.95 27.72 -9.30
N GLU A 247 -23.61 27.36 -8.20
CA GLU A 247 -24.63 26.32 -8.21
C GLU A 247 -25.82 26.69 -9.10
N GLU A 248 -26.38 27.88 -8.93
CA GLU A 248 -27.48 28.37 -9.78
C GLU A 248 -27.10 28.37 -11.27
N THR A 249 -25.89 28.83 -11.57
CA THR A 249 -25.39 28.92 -12.94
C THR A 249 -25.23 27.55 -13.57
N LEU A 250 -24.66 26.59 -12.83
CA LEU A 250 -24.39 25.25 -13.34
C LEU A 250 -25.66 24.40 -13.42
N ALA A 251 -26.61 24.56 -12.50
CA ALA A 251 -27.94 23.98 -12.58
C ALA A 251 -28.72 24.51 -13.79
N ARG A 252 -28.67 25.83 -14.04
CA ARG A 252 -29.26 26.45 -15.25
C ARG A 252 -28.67 25.87 -16.54
N LEU A 253 -27.38 25.58 -16.53
CA LEU A 253 -26.67 24.97 -17.67
C LEU A 253 -26.88 23.45 -17.78
N GLN A 254 -27.63 22.83 -16.86
CA GLN A 254 -27.87 21.39 -16.79
C GLN A 254 -26.58 20.56 -16.71
N LEU A 255 -25.52 21.14 -16.12
CA LEU A 255 -24.21 20.49 -16.00
C LEU A 255 -24.09 19.62 -14.74
N PHE A 256 -25.01 19.76 -13.78
CA PHE A 256 -25.24 18.81 -12.70
C PHE A 256 -26.66 18.98 -12.12
N THR A 257 -27.13 17.99 -11.37
CA THR A 257 -28.37 18.04 -10.58
C THR A 257 -28.07 18.48 -9.15
N SER A 258 -28.66 19.60 -8.70
CA SER A 258 -28.55 20.03 -7.31
C SER A 258 -29.00 18.92 -6.35
N PRO A 259 -28.27 18.66 -5.26
CA PRO A 259 -28.71 17.72 -4.24
C PRO A 259 -30.03 18.24 -3.62
N THR A 260 -31.02 17.35 -3.52
CA THR A 260 -32.30 17.59 -2.83
C THR A 260 -32.16 17.49 -1.32
#